data_AF-A0A932FL44-F1
#
_entry.id   AF-A0A932FL44-F1
#
_cell.length_a   1.000
_cell.length_b   1.000
_cell.length_c   1.000
_cell.angle_alpha   90.00
_cell.angle_beta   90.00
_cell.angle_gamma   90.00
#
_symmetry.space_group_name_H-M   'P 1'
#
loop_
_entity.id
_entity.type
_entity.pdbx_description
1 polymer ?
#
loop_
_entity_poly.entity_id
_entity_poly.type
_entity_poly.pdbx_seq_one_letter_code
_entity_poly.pdbx_strand_id
1 'polypeptide(L)'
;MIRTPTVLILGAGASAPYGYPLGDVLVQRIVEISGRGGLLYQDLGWSEDLERFQTRLHGSEVASIDDFLASNPKFAELGKIGIVAALTLLGPHQDHVVDRSHNWYQYIWRRLYEGAPTAKSFRENRLRIITYNYERSFERYLTRVLANVYPELVDTDNSRAEKLVSDTVPVLHLHGTLGDFERVAVESQDRTHLRSGLRYKETARGIRIVHEDEAGQDYAVAHSWLRDAEAVHLLGFGFHETNVRRLALATQVSVRGARWPEFGGTCLGMKSAEITRAIASLDVGSAYIYPMDSLEYLRTHALLR
;
A
#
# COMPACT_ATOMS: atom_id res chain seq x y z
N MET A 1 15.28 12.44 12.06
CA MET A 1 15.28 10.98 11.96
C MET A 1 14.11 10.49 12.78
N ILE A 2 13.66 9.27 12.52
CA ILE A 2 12.68 8.56 13.35
C ILE A 2 13.45 7.51 14.14
N ARG A 3 13.73 7.78 15.42
CA ARG A 3 14.48 6.89 16.32
C ARG A 3 13.55 6.05 17.19
N THR A 4 12.33 6.49 17.42
CA THR A 4 11.29 5.69 18.05
C THR A 4 10.86 4.58 17.10
N PRO A 5 10.86 3.29 17.52
CA PRO A 5 10.34 2.19 16.71
C PRO A 5 8.90 2.48 16.27
N THR A 6 8.73 2.84 15.00
CA THR A 6 7.46 3.31 14.45
C THR A 6 7.00 2.40 13.34
N VAL A 7 5.73 2.02 13.36
CA VAL A 7 5.06 1.27 12.30
C VAL A 7 4.00 2.16 11.64
N LEU A 8 4.08 2.36 10.33
CA LEU A 8 2.96 2.91 9.56
C LEU A 8 2.22 1.77 8.88
N ILE A 9 0.89 1.76 9.02
CA ILE A 9 0.01 0.83 8.32
C ILE A 9 -0.69 1.61 7.20
N LEU A 10 -0.44 1.24 5.95
CA LEU A 10 -0.93 1.95 4.78
C LEU A 10 -2.08 1.18 4.12
N GLY A 11 -3.17 1.89 3.83
CA GLY A 11 -4.19 1.45 2.88
C GLY A 11 -4.23 2.31 1.63
N ALA A 12 -5.20 2.05 0.75
CA ALA A 12 -5.28 2.69 -0.57
C ALA A 12 -5.40 4.22 -0.48
N GLY A 13 -6.00 4.76 0.59
CA GLY A 13 -6.07 6.20 0.81
C GLY A 13 -4.70 6.86 1.00
N ALA A 14 -3.66 6.10 1.38
CA ALA A 14 -2.32 6.62 1.55
C ALA A 14 -1.62 6.86 0.21
N SER A 15 -1.96 6.12 -0.84
CA SER A 15 -1.38 6.28 -2.18
C SER A 15 -2.27 7.07 -3.14
N ALA A 16 -3.53 7.36 -2.76
CA ALA A 16 -4.46 8.15 -3.56
C ALA A 16 -3.91 9.53 -3.99
N PRO A 17 -3.23 10.33 -3.14
CA PRO A 17 -2.62 11.60 -3.56
C PRO A 17 -1.54 11.47 -4.63
N TYR A 18 -1.06 10.25 -4.89
CA TYR A 18 -0.02 9.94 -5.87
C TYR A 18 -0.59 9.26 -7.12
N GLY A 19 -1.92 9.28 -7.28
CA GLY A 19 -2.62 8.85 -8.50
C GLY A 19 -3.02 7.37 -8.53
N TYR A 20 -2.85 6.64 -7.43
CA TYR A 20 -3.35 5.27 -7.30
C TYR A 20 -4.83 5.26 -6.88
N PRO A 21 -5.64 4.31 -7.35
CA PRO A 21 -7.06 4.26 -7.05
C PRO A 21 -7.35 3.78 -5.63
N LEU A 22 -8.47 4.22 -5.07
CA LEU A 22 -9.11 3.55 -3.93
C LEU A 22 -9.66 2.17 -4.36
N GLY A 23 -10.05 1.33 -3.39
CA GLY A 23 -10.47 -0.05 -3.65
C GLY A 23 -11.67 -0.17 -4.60
N ASP A 24 -12.68 0.68 -4.43
CA ASP A 24 -13.88 0.74 -5.25
C ASP A 24 -13.57 1.24 -6.68
N VAL A 25 -12.72 2.26 -6.79
CA VAL A 25 -12.23 2.77 -8.07
C VAL A 25 -11.38 1.72 -8.80
N LEU A 26 -10.59 0.92 -8.07
CA LEU A 26 -9.84 -0.18 -8.65
C LEU A 26 -10.78 -1.26 -9.21
N VAL A 27 -11.83 -1.63 -8.47
CA VAL A 27 -12.86 -2.56 -8.96
C VAL A 27 -13.50 -2.04 -10.25
N GLN A 28 -13.90 -0.75 -10.28
CA GLN A 28 -14.48 -0.13 -11.48
C GLN A 28 -13.53 -0.21 -12.67
N ARG A 29 -12.25 0.16 -12.48
CA ARG A 29 -11.22 0.07 -13.52
C ARG A 29 -11.05 -1.36 -14.05
N ILE A 30 -11.05 -2.36 -13.17
CA ILE A 30 -10.95 -3.78 -13.56
C ILE A 30 -12.16 -4.19 -14.40
N VAL A 31 -13.38 -3.80 -14.00
CA VAL A 31 -14.61 -4.06 -14.76
C VAL A 31 -14.55 -3.42 -16.14
N GLU A 32 -14.09 -2.18 -16.24
CA GLU A 32 -13.96 -1.45 -17.51
C GLU A 32 -12.97 -2.12 -18.47
N ILE A 33 -11.77 -2.45 -18.00
CA ILE A 33 -10.74 -3.03 -18.89
C ILE A 33 -11.01 -4.49 -19.26
N SER A 34 -11.75 -5.23 -18.43
CA SER A 34 -12.12 -6.64 -18.68
C SER A 34 -13.38 -6.81 -19.54
N GLY A 35 -14.19 -5.75 -19.69
CA GLY A 35 -15.38 -5.76 -20.54
C GLY A 35 -15.08 -5.92 -22.02
N ARG A 36 -16.09 -6.29 -22.82
CA ARG A 36 -15.93 -6.43 -24.28
C ARG A 36 -15.38 -5.14 -24.90
N GLY A 37 -14.26 -5.27 -25.61
CA GLY A 37 -13.56 -4.12 -26.20
C GLY A 37 -12.64 -3.36 -25.24
N GLY A 38 -12.61 -3.71 -23.95
CA GLY A 38 -11.67 -3.17 -22.96
C GLY A 38 -10.22 -3.60 -23.21
N LEU A 39 -9.28 -2.89 -22.59
CA LEU A 39 -7.84 -3.08 -22.85
C LEU A 39 -7.35 -4.49 -22.52
N LEU A 40 -7.81 -5.05 -21.40
CA LEU A 40 -7.45 -6.41 -20.97
C LEU A 40 -8.14 -7.46 -21.83
N TYR A 41 -9.41 -7.23 -22.20
CA TYR A 41 -10.14 -8.11 -23.13
C TYR A 41 -9.44 -8.24 -24.48
N GLN A 42 -8.98 -7.11 -25.03
CA GLN A 42 -8.25 -7.10 -26.30
C GLN A 42 -6.88 -7.80 -26.22
N ASP A 43 -6.26 -7.86 -25.03
CA ASP A 43 -4.94 -8.47 -24.82
C ASP A 43 -5.03 -9.98 -24.52
N LEU A 44 -5.98 -10.40 -23.66
CA LEU A 44 -6.20 -11.81 -23.33
C LEU A 44 -7.07 -12.55 -24.34
N GLY A 45 -7.87 -11.83 -25.13
CA GLY A 45 -8.92 -12.38 -25.96
C GLY A 45 -10.17 -12.77 -25.17
N TRP A 46 -11.22 -13.17 -25.90
CA TRP A 46 -12.45 -13.66 -25.29
C TRP A 46 -12.24 -15.03 -24.63
N SER A 47 -12.82 -15.19 -23.44
CA SER A 47 -13.08 -16.49 -22.83
C SER A 47 -14.36 -16.42 -22.00
N GLU A 48 -15.03 -17.56 -21.84
CA GLU A 48 -16.23 -17.67 -21.01
C GLU A 48 -15.94 -17.28 -19.55
N ASP A 49 -14.74 -17.60 -19.05
CA ASP A 49 -14.33 -17.23 -17.69
C ASP A 49 -14.11 -15.73 -17.51
N LEU A 50 -13.55 -15.04 -18.50
CA LEU A 50 -13.38 -13.58 -18.46
C LEU A 50 -14.73 -12.87 -18.47
N GLU A 51 -15.67 -13.32 -19.30
CA GLU A 51 -17.02 -12.74 -19.38
C GLU A 51 -17.81 -12.98 -18.08
N ARG A 52 -17.70 -14.18 -17.49
CA ARG A 52 -18.30 -14.50 -16.19
C ARG A 52 -17.66 -13.72 -15.04
N PHE A 53 -16.35 -13.55 -15.06
CA PHE A 53 -15.62 -12.75 -14.07
C PHE A 53 -16.10 -11.30 -14.10
N GLN A 54 -16.09 -10.67 -15.27
CA GLN A 54 -16.52 -9.28 -15.44
C GLN A 54 -17.97 -9.09 -15.00
N THR A 55 -18.88 -9.97 -15.43
CA THR A 55 -20.32 -9.89 -15.08
C THR A 55 -20.52 -9.98 -13.57
N ARG A 56 -19.84 -10.95 -12.92
CA ARG A 56 -19.97 -11.15 -11.46
C ARG A 56 -19.31 -10.05 -10.66
N LEU A 57 -18.13 -9.58 -11.07
CA LEU A 57 -17.45 -8.47 -10.39
C LEU A 57 -18.31 -7.21 -10.48
N HIS A 58 -18.81 -6.89 -11.69
CA HIS A 58 -19.68 -5.73 -11.89
C HIS A 58 -20.95 -5.80 -11.04
N GLY A 59 -21.64 -6.95 -11.02
CA GLY A 59 -22.87 -7.13 -10.24
C GLY A 59 -22.68 -7.37 -8.74
N SER A 60 -21.45 -7.36 -8.21
CA SER A 60 -21.18 -7.66 -6.80
C SER A 60 -21.22 -6.45 -5.87
N GLU A 61 -21.07 -5.24 -6.42
CA GLU A 61 -21.02 -3.97 -5.67
C GLU A 61 -20.02 -3.96 -4.49
N VAL A 62 -18.98 -4.81 -4.54
CA VAL A 62 -17.94 -4.87 -3.51
C VAL A 62 -17.06 -3.61 -3.52
N ALA A 63 -16.64 -3.17 -2.33
CA ALA A 63 -15.73 -2.04 -2.17
C ALA A 63 -14.25 -2.39 -2.40
N SER A 64 -13.91 -3.68 -2.48
CA SER A 64 -12.54 -4.14 -2.73
C SER A 64 -12.53 -5.40 -3.59
N ILE A 65 -11.54 -5.49 -4.48
CA ILE A 65 -11.28 -6.67 -5.29
C ILE A 65 -10.88 -7.87 -4.43
N ASP A 66 -10.18 -7.67 -3.31
CA ASP A 66 -9.78 -8.77 -2.41
C ASP A 66 -11.02 -9.43 -1.77
N ASP A 67 -12.01 -8.64 -1.37
CA ASP A 67 -13.27 -9.14 -0.80
C ASP A 67 -14.04 -9.98 -1.83
N PHE A 68 -14.05 -9.53 -3.10
CA PHE A 68 -14.62 -10.30 -4.19
C PHE A 68 -13.90 -11.63 -4.41
N LEU A 69 -12.56 -11.62 -4.49
CA LEU A 69 -11.76 -12.80 -4.78
C LEU A 69 -11.74 -13.79 -3.60
N ALA A 70 -11.85 -13.30 -2.36
CA ALA A 70 -12.05 -14.15 -1.19
C ALA A 70 -13.35 -14.95 -1.29
N SER A 71 -14.43 -14.34 -1.82
CA SER A 71 -15.71 -15.03 -2.00
C SER A 71 -15.78 -15.82 -3.33
N ASN A 72 -14.87 -15.56 -4.27
CA ASN A 72 -14.87 -16.13 -5.61
C ASN A 72 -13.47 -16.65 -6.02
N PRO A 73 -12.92 -17.65 -5.32
CA PRO A 73 -11.53 -18.09 -5.53
C PRO A 73 -11.25 -18.62 -6.95
N LYS A 74 -12.27 -19.10 -7.66
CA LYS A 74 -12.16 -19.51 -9.08
C LYS A 74 -11.71 -18.37 -10.02
N PHE A 75 -11.89 -17.12 -9.61
CA PHE A 75 -11.48 -15.95 -10.38
C PHE A 75 -10.16 -15.35 -9.88
N ALA A 76 -9.45 -16.00 -8.95
CA ALA A 76 -8.22 -15.45 -8.36
C ALA A 76 -7.18 -15.06 -9.43
N GLU A 77 -6.93 -15.92 -10.42
CA GLU A 77 -5.98 -15.60 -11.50
C GLU A 77 -6.42 -14.37 -12.31
N LEU A 78 -7.66 -14.35 -12.80
CA LEU A 78 -8.21 -13.23 -13.57
C LEU A 78 -8.26 -11.93 -12.76
N GLY A 79 -8.58 -12.01 -11.47
CA GLY A 79 -8.58 -10.88 -10.55
C GLY A 79 -7.19 -10.28 -10.36
N LYS A 80 -6.18 -11.13 -10.11
CA LYS A 80 -4.78 -10.69 -9.98
C LYS A 80 -4.26 -10.05 -11.26
N ILE A 81 -4.55 -10.66 -12.42
CA ILE A 81 -4.22 -10.08 -13.72
C ILE A 81 -4.93 -8.73 -13.91
N GLY A 82 -6.20 -8.64 -13.52
CA GLY A 82 -6.98 -7.40 -13.52
C GLY A 82 -6.35 -6.30 -12.68
N ILE A 83 -5.92 -6.62 -11.45
CA ILE A 83 -5.20 -5.68 -10.57
C ILE A 83 -3.94 -5.16 -11.26
N VAL A 84 -3.10 -6.06 -11.77
CA VAL A 84 -1.85 -5.69 -12.46
C VAL A 84 -2.15 -4.79 -13.66
N ALA A 85 -3.08 -5.20 -14.52
CA ALA A 85 -3.44 -4.44 -15.72
C ALA A 85 -4.02 -3.06 -15.36
N ALA A 86 -4.94 -2.97 -14.41
CA ALA A 86 -5.54 -1.70 -14.01
C ALA A 86 -4.52 -0.73 -13.41
N LEU A 87 -3.62 -1.21 -12.53
CA LEU A 87 -2.62 -0.38 -11.89
C LEU A 87 -1.48 0.03 -12.81
N THR A 88 -1.15 -0.77 -13.83
CA THR A 88 -0.06 -0.45 -14.78
C THR A 88 -0.54 0.33 -15.99
N LEU A 89 -1.72 0.02 -16.54
CA LEU A 89 -2.27 0.73 -17.69
C LEU A 89 -2.90 2.07 -17.30
N LEU A 90 -3.60 2.12 -16.16
CA LEU A 90 -4.38 3.29 -15.71
C LEU A 90 -3.79 3.95 -14.46
N GLY A 91 -2.62 3.51 -14.00
CA GLY A 91 -1.91 4.11 -12.85
C GLY A 91 -1.26 5.47 -13.17
N PRO A 92 -0.52 6.06 -12.22
CA PRO A 92 0.16 7.34 -12.43
C PRO A 92 1.39 7.19 -13.35
N HIS A 93 1.67 8.21 -14.16
CA HIS A 93 2.95 8.35 -14.86
C HIS A 93 3.99 9.05 -13.98
N GLN A 94 5.26 8.98 -14.36
CA GLN A 94 6.36 9.61 -13.63
C GLN A 94 6.22 11.14 -13.45
N ASP A 95 5.48 11.79 -14.35
CA ASP A 95 5.17 13.22 -14.35
C ASP A 95 3.88 13.55 -13.61
N HIS A 96 3.24 12.57 -12.95
CA HIS A 96 2.06 12.80 -12.12
C HIS A 96 2.34 13.88 -11.07
N VAL A 97 1.56 14.95 -11.15
CA VAL A 97 1.71 16.10 -10.25
C VAL A 97 0.96 15.81 -8.96
N VAL A 98 1.73 15.55 -7.90
CA VAL A 98 1.21 15.37 -6.54
C VAL A 98 0.85 16.74 -5.95
N ASP A 99 -0.37 16.87 -5.43
CA ASP A 99 -0.73 18.04 -4.65
C ASP A 99 0.12 18.12 -3.38
N ARG A 100 0.86 19.22 -3.23
CA ARG A 100 1.72 19.48 -2.07
C ARG A 100 0.95 19.54 -0.76
N SER A 101 -0.35 19.86 -0.80
CA SER A 101 -1.23 19.88 0.37
C SER A 101 -1.48 18.48 0.94
N HIS A 102 -1.24 17.42 0.16
CA HIS A 102 -1.45 16.02 0.54
C HIS A 102 -0.17 15.16 0.48
N ASN A 103 0.98 15.76 0.16
CA ASN A 103 2.25 15.06 -0.04
C ASN A 103 2.94 14.66 1.28
N TRP A 104 2.40 13.62 1.90
CA TRP A 104 2.96 13.04 3.12
C TRP A 104 4.29 12.30 2.91
N TYR A 105 4.59 11.81 1.70
CA TYR A 105 5.88 11.21 1.34
C TYR A 105 7.01 12.20 1.58
N GLN A 106 6.84 13.45 1.14
CA GLN A 106 7.81 14.52 1.40
C GLN A 106 7.94 14.84 2.88
N TYR A 107 6.84 14.81 3.64
CA TYR A 107 6.89 15.05 5.07
C TYR A 107 7.69 13.96 5.79
N ILE A 108 7.39 12.68 5.53
CA ILE A 108 8.13 11.55 6.09
C ILE A 108 9.60 11.60 5.70
N TRP A 109 9.92 11.89 4.44
CA TRP A 109 11.30 12.05 4.02
C TRP A 109 12.05 13.11 4.83
N ARG A 110 11.46 14.30 5.04
CA ARG A 110 12.09 15.34 5.87
C ARG A 110 12.35 14.85 7.29
N ARG A 111 11.41 14.10 7.88
CA ARG A 111 11.59 13.50 9.21
C ARG A 111 12.67 12.42 9.22
N LEU A 112 12.78 11.57 8.21
CA LEU A 112 13.83 10.56 8.12
C LEU A 112 15.23 11.19 7.92
N TYR A 113 15.30 12.24 7.10
CA TYR A 113 16.54 12.93 6.72
C TYR A 113 17.08 13.87 7.79
N GLU A 114 16.23 14.50 8.61
CA GLU A 114 16.64 15.47 9.63
C GLU A 114 17.66 14.87 10.62
N GLY A 115 18.91 15.32 10.61
CA GLY A 115 19.98 14.74 11.44
C GLY A 115 20.63 13.47 10.86
N ALA A 116 20.31 13.10 9.61
CA ALA A 116 20.96 12.03 8.85
C ALA A 116 21.74 12.62 7.64
N PRO A 117 22.88 13.30 7.85
CA PRO A 117 23.63 13.90 6.73
C PRO A 117 24.33 12.89 5.81
N THR A 118 24.36 11.60 6.16
CA THR A 118 25.05 10.54 5.40
C THR A 118 24.18 9.30 5.28
N ALA A 119 24.44 8.43 4.30
CA ALA A 119 23.77 7.14 4.23
C ALA A 119 24.02 6.28 5.48
N LYS A 120 25.16 6.45 6.16
CA LYS A 120 25.47 5.74 7.40
C LYS A 120 24.52 6.13 8.53
N SER A 121 24.34 7.43 8.79
CA SER A 121 23.43 7.92 9.83
C SER A 121 21.96 7.70 9.47
N PHE A 122 21.61 7.66 8.18
CA PHE A 122 20.26 7.30 7.73
C PHE A 122 19.82 5.92 8.20
N ARG A 123 20.74 4.93 8.23
CA ARG A 123 20.45 3.55 8.70
C ARG A 123 19.98 3.47 10.14
N GLU A 124 20.13 4.54 10.91
CA GLU A 124 19.71 4.58 12.29
C GLU A 124 18.23 4.94 12.47
N ASN A 125 17.50 5.21 11.37
CA ASN A 125 16.04 5.32 11.37
C ASN A 125 15.40 3.97 11.76
N ARG A 126 14.26 4.02 12.46
CA ARG A 126 13.49 2.87 12.95
C ARG A 126 12.04 2.94 12.50
N LEU A 127 11.85 3.10 11.20
CA LEU A 127 10.54 3.11 10.56
C LEU A 127 10.30 1.77 9.87
N ARG A 128 9.14 1.16 10.08
CA ARG A 128 8.69 -0.02 9.32
C ARG A 128 7.33 0.27 8.71
N ILE A 129 7.06 -0.27 7.52
CA ILE A 129 5.80 -0.03 6.80
C ILE A 129 5.08 -1.36 6.58
N ILE A 130 3.84 -1.45 7.04
CA ILE A 130 2.94 -2.54 6.66
C ILE A 130 1.95 -1.95 5.68
N THR A 131 1.78 -2.54 4.49
CA THR A 131 0.90 -1.99 3.47
C THR A 131 -0.03 -3.05 2.90
N TYR A 132 -1.25 -2.64 2.63
CA TYR A 132 -2.25 -3.40 1.88
C TYR A 132 -2.22 -3.08 0.39
N ASN A 133 -1.41 -2.10 0.00
CA ASN A 133 -1.34 -1.65 -1.37
C ASN A 133 -0.39 -2.51 -2.19
N TYR A 134 -0.71 -2.68 -3.48
CA TYR A 134 0.09 -3.51 -4.39
C TYR A 134 1.29 -2.75 -4.98
N GLU A 135 1.18 -1.42 -5.08
CA GLU A 135 2.25 -0.55 -5.54
C GLU A 135 3.33 -0.31 -4.48
N ARG A 136 4.55 -0.08 -4.94
CA ARG A 136 5.79 0.26 -4.23
C ARG A 136 6.13 1.75 -4.37
N SER A 137 5.10 2.59 -4.51
CA SER A 137 5.26 4.01 -4.82
C SER A 137 6.00 4.78 -3.72
N PHE A 138 5.86 4.37 -2.46
CA PHE A 138 6.61 4.92 -1.33
C PHE A 138 8.10 4.52 -1.39
N GLU A 139 8.43 3.26 -1.64
CA GLU A 139 9.81 2.80 -1.78
C GLU A 139 10.49 3.49 -2.96
N ARG A 140 9.82 3.56 -4.11
CA ARG A 140 10.32 4.28 -5.29
C ARG A 140 10.60 5.75 -4.98
N TYR A 141 9.70 6.39 -4.24
CA TYR A 141 9.91 7.76 -3.78
C TYR A 141 11.17 7.88 -2.91
N LEU A 142 11.33 7.01 -1.91
CA LEU A 142 12.50 7.00 -1.02
C LEU A 142 13.80 6.72 -1.77
N THR A 143 13.82 5.70 -2.63
CA THR A 143 14.97 5.34 -3.48
C THR A 143 15.42 6.55 -4.29
N ARG A 144 14.48 7.24 -4.95
CA ARG A 144 14.77 8.44 -5.74
C ARG A 144 15.38 9.55 -4.88
N VAL A 145 14.78 9.90 -3.75
CA VAL A 145 15.31 11.03 -2.93
C VAL A 145 16.66 10.69 -2.30
N LEU A 146 16.88 9.43 -1.90
CA LEU A 146 18.16 8.97 -1.36
C LEU A 146 19.28 9.04 -2.39
N ALA A 147 19.04 8.54 -3.61
CA ALA A 147 20.01 8.59 -4.71
C ALA A 147 20.43 10.02 -5.08
N ASN A 148 19.53 11.00 -4.89
CA ASN A 148 19.81 12.40 -5.19
C ASN A 148 20.43 13.19 -4.03
N VAL A 149 20.37 12.67 -2.80
CA VAL A 149 20.85 13.37 -1.59
C VAL A 149 22.18 12.84 -1.09
N TYR A 150 22.44 11.54 -1.25
CA TYR A 150 23.68 10.90 -0.83
C TYR A 150 24.52 10.50 -2.06
N PRO A 151 25.61 11.24 -2.38
CA PRO A 151 26.43 10.99 -3.56
C PRO A 151 26.99 9.56 -3.65
N GLU A 152 27.22 8.89 -2.52
CA GLU A 152 27.73 7.52 -2.47
C GLU A 152 26.73 6.46 -3.00
N LEU A 153 25.44 6.83 -3.08
CA LEU A 153 24.37 5.95 -3.56
C LEU A 153 24.09 6.11 -5.05
N VAL A 154 24.73 7.07 -5.73
CA VAL A 154 24.54 7.27 -7.17
C VAL A 154 25.11 6.08 -7.93
N ASP A 155 24.26 5.41 -8.69
CA ASP A 155 24.57 4.34 -9.64
C ASP A 155 23.57 4.37 -10.81
N THR A 156 23.72 3.44 -11.77
CA THR A 156 22.94 3.46 -13.02
C THR A 156 21.48 3.05 -12.86
N ASP A 157 21.16 2.26 -11.84
CA ASP A 157 19.85 1.63 -11.66
C ASP A 157 19.18 1.93 -10.32
N ASN A 158 19.78 2.80 -9.50
CA ASN A 158 19.41 3.10 -8.11
C ASN A 158 19.52 1.90 -7.16
N SER A 159 20.22 0.82 -7.50
CA SER A 159 20.27 -0.41 -6.70
C SER A 159 20.86 -0.20 -5.31
N ARG A 160 21.87 0.68 -5.16
CA ARG A 160 22.43 1.05 -3.84
C ARG A 160 21.42 1.78 -2.97
N ALA A 161 20.65 2.70 -3.55
CA ALA A 161 19.62 3.44 -2.83
C ALA A 161 18.45 2.52 -2.46
N GLU A 162 18.01 1.65 -3.37
CA GLU A 162 16.95 0.67 -3.12
C GLU A 162 17.34 -0.29 -1.99
N LYS A 163 18.60 -0.77 -1.99
CA LYS A 163 19.13 -1.58 -0.89
C LYS A 163 19.09 -0.84 0.44
N LEU A 164 19.49 0.44 0.47
CA LEU A 164 19.43 1.25 1.69
C LEU A 164 17.99 1.42 2.19
N VAL A 165 17.03 1.63 1.29
CA VAL A 165 15.59 1.68 1.64
C VAL A 165 15.17 0.36 2.28
N SER A 166 15.43 -0.77 1.62
CA SER A 166 15.04 -2.10 2.12
C SER A 166 15.66 -2.41 3.49
N ASP A 167 16.93 -2.04 3.70
CA ASP A 167 17.65 -2.31 4.94
C ASP A 167 17.19 -1.40 6.11
N THR A 168 16.69 -0.20 5.81
CA THR A 168 16.43 0.85 6.83
C THR A 168 14.95 1.09 7.09
N VAL A 169 14.14 1.06 6.05
CA VAL A 169 12.69 1.30 6.08
C VAL A 169 12.00 0.11 5.40
N PRO A 170 12.04 -1.09 6.00
CA PRO A 170 11.49 -2.27 5.38
C PRO A 170 9.96 -2.12 5.20
N VAL A 171 9.48 -2.55 4.04
CA VAL A 171 8.06 -2.51 3.65
C VAL A 171 7.54 -3.94 3.48
N LEU A 172 6.44 -4.25 4.17
CA LEU A 172 5.76 -5.53 4.12
C LEU A 172 4.42 -5.37 3.39
N HIS A 173 4.29 -6.00 2.22
CA HIS A 173 3.07 -5.99 1.41
C HIS A 173 2.19 -7.21 1.72
N LEU A 174 1.12 -7.03 2.50
CA LEU A 174 0.25 -8.13 2.97
C LEU A 174 -0.58 -8.78 1.84
N HIS A 175 -0.74 -8.08 0.71
CA HIS A 175 -1.41 -8.59 -0.49
C HIS A 175 -0.44 -8.82 -1.66
N GLY A 176 0.86 -8.89 -1.36
CA GLY A 176 1.88 -8.97 -2.39
C GLY A 176 2.05 -7.65 -3.16
N THR A 177 2.83 -7.67 -4.23
CA THR A 177 3.26 -6.46 -4.92
C THR A 177 3.35 -6.63 -6.44
N LEU A 178 3.22 -5.52 -7.16
CA LEU A 178 3.53 -5.40 -8.59
C LEU A 178 5.03 -5.60 -8.89
N GLY A 179 5.89 -5.53 -7.88
CA GLY A 179 7.34 -5.66 -8.03
C GLY A 179 7.91 -4.63 -9.01
N ASP A 180 8.92 -5.03 -9.78
CA ASP A 180 9.61 -4.14 -10.72
C ASP A 180 8.77 -3.72 -11.92
N PHE A 181 7.66 -4.44 -12.20
CA PHE A 181 6.81 -4.09 -13.33
C PHE A 181 6.13 -2.74 -13.15
N GLU A 182 5.87 -2.32 -11.92
CA GLU A 182 5.37 -0.97 -11.63
C GLU A 182 6.35 0.11 -12.10
N ARG A 183 7.66 -0.05 -11.84
CA ARG A 183 8.68 0.93 -12.28
C ARG A 183 8.60 1.12 -13.80
N VAL A 184 8.56 0.01 -14.54
CA VAL A 184 8.42 0.02 -16.00
C VAL A 184 7.14 0.73 -16.43
N ALA A 185 6.03 0.52 -15.72
CA ALA A 185 4.75 1.14 -16.05
C ALA A 185 4.72 2.66 -15.80
N VAL A 186 5.36 3.12 -14.73
CA VAL A 186 5.41 4.54 -14.36
C VAL A 186 6.35 5.33 -15.28
N GLU A 187 7.47 4.71 -15.69
CA GLU A 187 8.47 5.32 -16.58
C GLU A 187 8.05 5.29 -18.06
N SER A 188 7.10 4.42 -18.43
CA SER A 188 6.65 4.31 -19.82
C SER A 188 5.85 5.55 -20.25
N GLN A 189 6.30 6.18 -21.33
CA GLN A 189 5.54 7.22 -22.03
C GLN A 189 4.41 6.63 -22.89
N ASP A 190 4.64 5.46 -23.49
CA ASP A 190 3.62 4.73 -24.27
C ASP A 190 3.26 3.41 -23.56
N ARG A 191 2.07 3.39 -22.96
CA ARG A 191 1.57 2.24 -22.21
C ARG A 191 1.00 1.13 -23.09
N THR A 192 0.85 1.35 -24.39
CA THR A 192 0.39 0.29 -25.30
C THR A 192 1.39 -0.87 -25.33
N HIS A 193 2.68 -0.61 -25.16
CA HIS A 193 3.73 -1.64 -25.04
C HIS A 193 3.68 -2.44 -23.73
N LEU A 194 2.95 -1.96 -22.71
CA LEU A 194 2.75 -2.71 -21.47
C LEU A 194 1.68 -3.80 -21.63
N ARG A 195 0.91 -3.78 -22.73
CA ARG A 195 -0.12 -4.76 -23.06
C ARG A 195 0.55 -6.08 -23.42
N SER A 196 0.67 -6.93 -22.41
CA SER A 196 1.26 -8.25 -22.54
C SER A 196 0.64 -9.18 -21.51
N GLY A 197 -0.27 -10.02 -21.98
CA GLY A 197 -0.93 -11.01 -21.13
C GLY A 197 0.06 -11.92 -20.41
N LEU A 198 1.20 -12.23 -21.04
CA LEU A 198 2.28 -12.98 -20.40
C LEU A 198 2.90 -12.20 -19.23
N ARG A 199 3.26 -10.93 -19.43
CA ARG A 199 3.83 -10.11 -18.36
C ARG A 199 2.84 -9.88 -17.22
N TYR A 200 1.56 -9.68 -17.53
CA TYR A 200 0.53 -9.58 -16.49
C TYR A 200 0.41 -10.86 -15.67
N LYS A 201 0.44 -12.03 -16.32
CA LYS A 201 0.43 -13.32 -15.64
C LYS A 201 1.66 -13.53 -14.76
N GLU A 202 2.84 -13.14 -15.24
CA GLU A 202 4.08 -13.24 -14.46
C GLU A 202 4.05 -12.34 -13.23
N THR A 203 3.66 -11.07 -13.39
CA THR A 203 3.54 -10.13 -12.26
C THR A 203 2.43 -10.52 -11.30
N ALA A 204 1.31 -11.06 -11.80
CA ALA A 204 0.18 -11.50 -10.99
C ALA A 204 0.57 -12.60 -9.97
N ARG A 205 1.64 -13.36 -10.23
CA ARG A 205 2.17 -14.35 -9.26
C ARG A 205 2.71 -13.69 -7.99
N GLY A 206 3.13 -12.43 -8.07
CA GLY A 206 3.58 -11.63 -6.92
C GLY A 206 2.43 -11.04 -6.10
N ILE A 207 1.18 -11.13 -6.59
CA ILE A 207 -0.02 -10.68 -5.86
C ILE A 207 -0.56 -11.85 -5.04
N ARG A 208 -0.85 -11.58 -3.76
CA ARG A 208 -1.34 -12.58 -2.80
C ARG A 208 -2.80 -12.30 -2.47
N ILE A 209 -3.65 -13.31 -2.60
CA ILE A 209 -5.04 -13.24 -2.15
C ILE A 209 -5.16 -13.97 -0.82
N VAL A 210 -6.09 -13.47 0.00
CA VAL A 210 -6.46 -13.84 1.38
C VAL A 210 -6.47 -15.36 1.70
N HIS A 211 -6.53 -16.25 0.70
CA HIS A 211 -6.58 -17.72 0.85
C HIS A 211 -5.25 -18.46 0.65
N GLU A 212 -4.12 -17.76 0.49
CA GLU A 212 -2.82 -18.40 0.26
C GLU A 212 -2.05 -18.63 1.58
N ASP A 213 -1.49 -19.83 1.78
CA ASP A 213 -0.75 -20.24 3.00
C ASP A 213 0.40 -19.29 3.38
N GLU A 214 1.00 -18.62 2.39
CA GLU A 214 2.06 -17.62 2.59
C GLU A 214 1.59 -16.39 3.38
N ALA A 215 0.29 -16.06 3.34
CA ALA A 215 -0.25 -14.93 4.10
C ALA A 215 0.03 -15.09 5.61
N GLY A 216 0.02 -16.33 6.12
CA GLY A 216 0.32 -16.61 7.54
C GLY A 216 1.73 -16.17 7.95
N GLN A 217 2.71 -16.26 7.06
CA GLN A 217 4.09 -15.86 7.36
C GLN A 217 4.22 -14.33 7.40
N ASP A 218 3.62 -13.62 6.44
CA ASP A 218 3.64 -12.15 6.43
C ASP A 218 2.94 -11.58 7.66
N TYR A 219 1.77 -12.11 8.03
CA TYR A 219 1.08 -11.67 9.24
C TYR A 219 1.91 -11.94 10.50
N ALA A 220 2.68 -13.05 10.56
CA ALA A 220 3.60 -13.29 11.67
C ALA A 220 4.71 -12.21 11.75
N VAL A 221 5.24 -11.78 10.61
CA VAL A 221 6.21 -10.66 10.54
C VAL A 221 5.55 -9.34 10.95
N ALA A 222 4.36 -9.04 10.42
CA ALA A 222 3.57 -7.86 10.77
C ALA A 222 3.32 -7.80 12.28
N HIS A 223 2.88 -8.91 12.88
CA HIS A 223 2.66 -9.02 14.31
C HIS A 223 3.94 -8.79 15.12
N SER A 224 5.07 -9.32 14.66
CA SER A 224 6.37 -9.06 15.28
C SER A 224 6.70 -7.57 15.27
N TRP A 225 6.51 -6.91 14.13
CA TRP A 225 6.77 -5.47 14.00
C TRP A 225 5.84 -4.63 14.88
N LEU A 226 4.56 -5.00 14.96
CA LEU A 226 3.57 -4.33 15.80
C LEU A 226 3.88 -4.49 17.28
N ARG A 227 4.28 -5.70 17.72
CA ARG A 227 4.70 -5.94 19.10
C ARG A 227 5.94 -5.15 19.47
N ASP A 228 6.86 -4.98 18.53
CA ASP A 228 8.12 -4.22 18.70
C ASP A 228 7.91 -2.70 18.77
N ALA A 229 6.83 -2.21 18.16
CA ALA A 229 6.58 -0.79 17.96
C ALA A 229 6.29 -0.04 19.26
N GLU A 230 6.74 1.21 19.30
CA GLU A 230 6.37 2.20 20.32
C GLU A 230 5.36 3.21 19.77
N ALA A 231 5.26 3.33 18.44
CA ALA A 231 4.26 4.13 17.75
C ALA A 231 3.67 3.36 16.56
N VAL A 232 2.34 3.38 16.41
CA VAL A 232 1.61 2.73 15.30
C VAL A 232 0.60 3.72 14.71
N HIS A 233 0.72 3.98 13.41
CA HIS A 233 -0.13 4.95 12.72
C HIS A 233 -0.80 4.36 11.48
N LEU A 234 -2.13 4.46 11.37
CA LEU A 234 -2.91 3.99 10.23
C LEU A 234 -3.18 5.14 9.25
N LEU A 235 -2.63 5.05 8.03
CA LEU A 235 -2.73 6.09 7.01
C LEU A 235 -3.57 5.57 5.83
N GLY A 236 -4.64 6.29 5.50
CA GLY A 236 -5.56 5.94 4.40
C GLY A 236 -6.12 4.52 4.47
N PHE A 237 -6.33 4.01 5.67
CA PHE A 237 -6.74 2.63 5.92
C PHE A 237 -8.27 2.50 5.91
N GLY A 238 -8.80 1.49 5.21
CA GLY A 238 -10.25 1.32 5.01
C GLY A 238 -11.00 0.63 6.15
N PHE A 239 -10.29 0.11 7.17
CA PHE A 239 -10.87 -0.60 8.32
C PHE A 239 -11.81 -1.78 7.96
N HIS A 240 -11.56 -2.46 6.84
CA HIS A 240 -12.27 -3.71 6.51
C HIS A 240 -12.08 -4.74 7.63
N GLU A 241 -13.17 -5.36 8.07
CA GLU A 241 -13.20 -6.26 9.24
C GLU A 241 -12.17 -7.39 9.13
N THR A 242 -12.03 -7.99 7.94
CA THR A 242 -11.04 -9.05 7.69
C THR A 242 -9.61 -8.58 7.93
N ASN A 243 -9.25 -7.38 7.48
CA ASN A 243 -7.90 -6.83 7.61
C ASN A 243 -7.60 -6.45 9.06
N VAL A 244 -8.56 -5.83 9.74
CA VAL A 244 -8.46 -5.50 11.17
C VAL A 244 -8.28 -6.76 12.01
N ARG A 245 -9.14 -7.77 11.79
CA ARG A 245 -9.08 -9.06 12.49
C ARG A 245 -7.74 -9.76 12.28
N ARG A 246 -7.19 -9.72 11.07
CA ARG A 246 -5.91 -10.36 10.74
C ARG A 246 -4.70 -9.64 11.29
N LEU A 247 -4.72 -8.31 11.39
CA LEU A 247 -3.66 -7.57 12.10
C LEU A 247 -3.69 -7.83 13.61
N ALA A 248 -4.87 -8.16 14.14
CA ALA A 248 -5.10 -8.50 15.53
C ALA A 248 -4.52 -7.44 16.49
N LEU A 249 -4.67 -6.16 16.15
CA LEU A 249 -3.98 -5.03 16.80
C LEU A 249 -4.15 -5.03 18.33
N ALA A 250 -5.34 -5.34 18.84
CA ALA A 250 -5.64 -5.50 20.26
C ALA A 250 -4.67 -6.44 21.00
N THR A 251 -4.23 -7.51 20.33
CA THR A 251 -3.32 -8.52 20.90
C THR A 251 -1.84 -8.22 20.63
N GLN A 252 -1.55 -7.40 19.62
CA GLN A 252 -0.17 -7.06 19.25
C GLN A 252 0.31 -5.76 19.90
N VAL A 253 -0.60 -4.83 20.16
CA VAL A 253 -0.31 -3.50 20.71
C VAL A 253 -0.63 -3.53 22.21
N SER A 254 0.36 -3.93 23.00
CA SER A 254 0.23 -4.03 24.46
C SER A 254 0.90 -2.86 25.18
N VAL A 255 0.41 -2.54 26.38
CA VAL A 255 1.06 -1.58 27.30
C VAL A 255 2.51 -2.02 27.58
N ARG A 256 3.45 -1.09 27.44
CA ARG A 256 4.86 -1.31 27.83
C ARG A 256 5.16 -0.53 29.11
N GLY A 257 5.25 -1.24 30.23
CA GLY A 257 5.41 -0.63 31.55
C GLY A 257 4.19 0.19 31.93
N ALA A 258 4.35 1.51 32.07
CA ALA A 258 3.28 2.45 32.43
C ALA A 258 2.76 3.31 31.27
N ARG A 259 3.20 3.05 30.02
CA ARG A 259 2.80 3.85 28.85
C ARG A 259 2.20 2.96 27.77
N TRP A 260 1.07 3.40 27.24
CA TRP A 260 0.55 2.89 25.99
C TRP A 260 1.46 3.34 24.84
N PRO A 261 1.72 2.46 23.85
CA PRO A 261 2.32 2.91 22.60
C PRO A 261 1.43 4.00 21.97
N GLU A 262 2.06 4.94 21.29
CA GLU A 262 1.34 5.96 20.55
C GLU A 262 0.56 5.28 19.43
N PHE A 263 -0.76 5.45 19.42
CA PHE A 263 -1.62 4.80 18.43
C PHE A 263 -2.61 5.80 17.85
N GLY A 264 -2.70 5.85 16.53
CA GLY A 264 -3.79 6.56 15.88
C GLY A 264 -3.83 6.37 14.38
N GLY A 265 -4.67 7.14 13.70
CA GLY A 265 -4.72 7.09 12.26
C GLY A 265 -5.71 8.06 11.63
N THR A 266 -5.99 7.81 10.37
CA THR A 266 -6.84 8.65 9.52
C THR A 266 -8.12 7.91 9.14
N CYS A 267 -9.20 8.66 8.96
CA CYS A 267 -10.50 8.17 8.51
C CYS A 267 -11.20 9.19 7.59
N LEU A 268 -10.44 9.89 6.76
CA LEU A 268 -10.97 10.86 5.80
C LEU A 268 -12.11 10.24 4.97
N GLY A 269 -13.24 10.95 4.88
CA GLY A 269 -14.43 10.52 4.15
C GLY A 269 -15.43 9.70 4.96
N MET A 270 -15.01 9.07 6.08
CA MET A 270 -15.91 8.32 6.95
C MET A 270 -16.87 9.23 7.73
N LYS A 271 -18.10 8.76 7.94
CA LYS A 271 -19.13 9.39 8.78
C LYS A 271 -19.03 8.88 10.22
N SER A 272 -19.67 9.59 11.15
CA SER A 272 -19.56 9.31 12.60
C SER A 272 -19.87 7.86 12.98
N ALA A 273 -20.86 7.21 12.34
CA ALA A 273 -21.18 5.81 12.58
C ALA A 273 -20.09 4.86 12.09
N GLU A 274 -19.47 5.15 10.95
CA GLU A 274 -18.36 4.37 10.39
C GLU A 274 -17.11 4.50 11.25
N ILE A 275 -16.80 5.72 11.70
CA ILE A 275 -15.69 6.00 12.63
C ILE A 275 -15.89 5.22 13.94
N THR A 276 -17.10 5.23 14.50
CA THR A 276 -17.42 4.50 15.73
C THR A 276 -17.22 2.99 15.55
N ARG A 277 -17.69 2.43 14.44
CA ARG A 277 -17.47 1.01 14.11
C ARG A 277 -15.98 0.69 13.91
N ALA A 278 -15.25 1.54 13.22
CA ALA A 278 -13.81 1.36 12.99
C ALA A 278 -13.05 1.34 14.32
N ILE A 279 -13.28 2.31 15.21
CA ILE A 279 -12.65 2.36 16.55
C ILE A 279 -12.98 1.08 17.34
N ALA A 280 -14.26 0.68 17.36
CA ALA A 280 -14.68 -0.53 18.07
C ALA A 280 -14.00 -1.79 17.51
N SER A 281 -13.79 -1.88 16.20
CA SER A 281 -13.15 -3.04 15.56
C SER A 281 -11.65 -3.14 15.85
N LEU A 282 -10.96 -2.03 16.08
CA LEU A 282 -9.52 -2.03 16.38
C LEU A 282 -9.23 -2.62 17.76
N ASP A 283 -10.16 -2.44 18.70
CA ASP A 283 -10.11 -2.96 20.08
C ASP A 283 -8.78 -2.65 20.79
N VAL A 284 -8.23 -1.46 20.54
CA VAL A 284 -7.06 -0.93 21.27
C VAL A 284 -7.51 0.17 22.22
N GLY A 285 -7.10 0.08 23.49
CA GLY A 285 -7.70 0.83 24.60
C GLY A 285 -7.74 2.35 24.44
N SER A 286 -6.79 2.94 23.70
CA SER A 286 -6.74 4.38 23.41
C SER A 286 -6.50 4.66 21.92
N ALA A 287 -7.32 4.09 21.04
CA ALA A 287 -7.29 4.41 19.61
C ALA A 287 -7.88 5.78 19.31
N TYR A 288 -7.16 6.59 18.54
CA TYR A 288 -7.70 7.83 17.96
C TYR A 288 -7.54 7.83 16.44
N ILE A 289 -8.65 7.79 15.72
CA ILE A 289 -8.67 8.01 14.28
C ILE A 289 -9.31 9.36 13.98
N TYR A 290 -8.74 10.09 13.04
CA TYR A 290 -9.08 11.48 12.76
C TYR A 290 -9.62 11.65 11.34
N PRO A 291 -10.71 12.41 11.11
CA PRO A 291 -11.34 12.59 9.81
C PRO A 291 -10.56 13.57 8.91
N MET A 292 -9.28 13.31 8.72
CA MET A 292 -8.32 14.13 8.00
C MET A 292 -7.41 13.26 7.14
N ASP A 293 -6.68 13.86 6.21
CA ASP A 293 -5.73 13.14 5.37
C ASP A 293 -4.43 12.75 6.12
N SER A 294 -3.61 11.93 5.46
CA SER A 294 -2.34 11.44 6.00
C SER A 294 -1.34 12.56 6.33
N LEU A 295 -1.24 13.61 5.52
CA LEU A 295 -0.29 14.69 5.79
C LEU A 295 -0.72 15.52 6.99
N GLU A 296 -2.00 15.89 7.06
CA GLU A 296 -2.56 16.65 8.18
C GLU A 296 -2.40 15.89 9.49
N TYR A 297 -2.73 14.59 9.50
CA TYR A 297 -2.56 13.71 10.65
C TYR A 297 -1.10 13.64 11.12
N LEU A 298 -0.17 13.40 10.19
CA LEU A 298 1.25 13.28 10.54
C LEU A 298 1.83 14.58 11.10
N ARG A 299 1.29 15.74 10.71
CA ARG A 299 1.74 17.05 11.21
C ARG A 299 1.19 17.39 12.59
N THR A 300 0.02 16.89 12.94
CA THR A 300 -0.75 17.34 14.11
C THR A 300 -0.74 16.33 15.25
N HIS A 301 -0.68 15.03 14.93
CA HIS A 301 -0.90 13.96 15.89
C HIS A 301 0.26 12.97 16.01
N ALA A 302 1.04 12.74 14.94
CA ALA A 302 2.12 11.76 14.97
C ALA A 302 3.45 12.35 15.47
N LEU A 303 3.97 11.85 16.59
CA LEU A 303 5.29 12.24 17.10
C LEU A 303 6.41 11.41 16.45
N LEU A 304 6.76 11.77 15.22
CA LEU A 304 7.82 11.09 14.47
C LEU A 304 9.24 11.48 14.92
N ARG A 305 9.66 11.03 16.10
CA ARG A 305 10.96 11.34 16.72
C ARG A 305 11.98 10.21 16.55
#